data_AF-A0A3L9HKD1-F1
#
_entry.id   AF-A0A3L9HKD1-F1
#
_cell.length_a   1.000
_cell.length_b   1.000
_cell.length_c   1.000
_cell.angle_alpha   90.00
_cell.angle_beta   90.00
_cell.angle_gamma   90.00
#
_symmetry.space_group_name_H-M   'P 1'
#
loop_
_entity.id
_entity.type
_entity.pdbx_description
1 polymer ?
#
loop_
_entity_poly.entity_id
_entity_poly.type
_entity_poly.pdbx_seq_one_letter_code
_entity_poly.pdbx_strand_id
1 'polypeptide(L)'
;KRRGIARNFYDDTNLQALVNLCSRRLQKRFESRDIHFLCLYLQYCLLQHHAGITPQFNPLQRRWAESCLEFQVAQEIGRHWQRRALQPVPPDEPLFMALLFSMLRVPDPLRDAHQRDRQLRQSIKRLVNHFRELGNVRFYDEQGLCDQLYTHLAQALNRSLFAIGIDNTLPEEFARLYPRLVRTTRAALAGFESEYGVHLSDEESGLVAVIFGAWLMQENDLHEKQIILLTGNDSEREAQIEQQLRELTLLPLNIKHMSVKAFLQTGAPRGAALIIAPYTMPLPLFSPPLIYTDLTLTTHQQEQIRKMLESA
;
A
#
# COMPACT_ATOMS: atom_id res chain seq x y z
N LYS A 1 11.67 -49.68 9.04
CA LYS A 1 12.60 -48.72 8.39
C LYS A 1 11.95 -47.33 8.38
N ARG A 2 12.06 -46.57 9.48
CA ARG A 2 11.72 -45.13 9.47
C ARG A 2 12.69 -44.48 8.48
N ARG A 3 12.19 -43.73 7.48
CA ARG A 3 13.00 -43.03 6.49
C ARG A 3 14.06 -42.24 7.25
N GLY A 4 15.31 -42.69 7.17
CA GLY A 4 16.41 -42.16 7.96
C GLY A 4 16.77 -40.78 7.44
N ILE A 5 16.09 -39.75 7.95
CA ILE A 5 16.52 -38.39 7.71
C ILE A 5 17.78 -38.19 8.55
N ALA A 6 18.91 -37.92 7.90
CA ALA A 6 20.17 -37.74 8.62
C ALA A 6 20.02 -36.58 9.60
N ARG A 7 20.21 -36.83 10.90
CA ARG A 7 20.13 -35.83 12.00
C ARG A 7 20.92 -34.55 11.69
N ASN A 8 21.98 -34.66 10.89
CA ASN A 8 22.86 -33.57 10.46
C ASN A 8 22.16 -32.49 9.62
N PHE A 9 20.96 -32.75 9.07
CA PHE A 9 20.16 -31.76 8.34
C PHE A 9 19.35 -30.83 9.23
N TYR A 10 19.10 -31.25 10.47
CA TYR A 10 18.35 -30.50 11.47
C TYR A 10 19.27 -29.91 12.53
N ASP A 11 20.58 -30.04 12.38
CA ASP A 11 21.54 -29.41 13.28
C ASP A 11 21.50 -27.90 13.09
N ASP A 12 21.03 -27.21 14.13
CA ASP A 12 20.88 -25.76 14.18
C ASP A 12 22.19 -25.04 13.82
N THR A 13 23.34 -25.62 14.16
CA THR A 13 24.66 -25.07 13.83
C THR A 13 24.88 -25.01 12.31
N ASN A 14 24.51 -26.09 11.61
CA ASN A 14 24.66 -26.20 10.17
C ASN A 14 23.68 -25.29 9.42
N LEU A 15 22.43 -25.22 9.90
CA LEU A 15 21.41 -24.34 9.32
C LEU A 15 21.75 -22.87 9.51
N GLN A 16 22.23 -22.50 10.70
CA GLN A 16 22.64 -21.13 10.96
C GLN A 16 23.88 -20.73 10.14
N ALA A 17 24.85 -21.63 9.97
CA ALA A 17 25.98 -21.40 9.07
C ALA A 17 25.53 -21.19 7.61
N LEU A 18 24.52 -21.94 7.16
CA LEU A 18 23.93 -21.81 5.83
C LEU A 18 23.20 -20.46 5.67
N VAL A 19 22.38 -20.06 6.63
CA VAL A 19 21.69 -18.75 6.63
C VAL A 19 22.70 -17.60 6.62
N ASN A 20 23.77 -17.70 7.42
CA ASN A 20 24.86 -16.72 7.44
C ASN A 20 25.66 -16.68 6.12
N LEU A 21 25.78 -17.80 5.40
CA LEU A 21 26.35 -17.82 4.06
C LEU A 21 25.44 -17.07 3.07
N CYS A 22 24.12 -17.30 3.14
CA CYS A 22 23.15 -16.62 2.28
C CYS A 22 23.14 -15.11 2.50
N SER A 23 23.13 -14.70 3.76
CA SER A 23 23.29 -13.31 4.21
C SER A 23 24.50 -12.63 3.53
N ARG A 24 25.68 -13.26 3.60
CA ARG A 24 26.90 -12.74 2.95
C ARG A 24 26.80 -12.67 1.43
N ARG A 25 26.27 -13.72 0.78
CA ARG A 25 26.14 -13.77 -0.68
C ARG A 25 25.14 -12.76 -1.23
N LEU A 26 24.06 -12.53 -0.49
CA LEU A 26 23.07 -11.50 -0.81
C LEU A 26 23.52 -10.10 -0.41
N GLN A 27 24.64 -9.98 0.31
CA GLN A 27 25.09 -8.73 0.94
C GLN A 27 24.02 -8.10 1.83
N LYS A 28 23.21 -8.94 2.49
CA LYS A 28 22.10 -8.53 3.37
C LYS A 28 22.44 -8.85 4.82
N ARG A 29 21.96 -8.03 5.75
CA ARG A 29 21.97 -8.38 7.18
C ARG A 29 20.58 -8.91 7.54
N PHE A 30 20.53 -10.14 8.03
CA PHE A 30 19.32 -10.70 8.60
C PHE A 30 19.31 -10.44 10.10
N GLU A 31 18.16 -10.05 10.65
CA GLU A 31 18.01 -9.90 12.09
C GLU A 31 17.97 -11.28 12.77
N SER A 32 18.22 -11.33 14.08
CA SER A 32 18.16 -12.59 14.84
C SER A 32 16.83 -13.30 14.68
N ARG A 33 15.73 -12.55 14.57
CA ARG A 33 14.38 -13.07 14.30
C ARG A 33 14.31 -13.75 12.93
N ASP A 34 14.82 -13.09 11.89
CA ASP A 34 14.78 -13.61 10.52
C ASP A 34 15.65 -14.86 10.38
N ILE A 35 16.82 -14.88 11.03
CA ILE A 35 17.70 -16.05 11.07
C ILE A 35 16.98 -17.23 11.74
N HIS A 36 16.35 -16.99 12.89
CA HIS A 36 15.61 -18.02 13.61
C HIS A 36 14.43 -18.56 12.77
N PHE A 37 13.65 -17.66 12.18
CA PHE A 37 12.57 -18.02 11.27
C PHE A 37 13.07 -18.86 10.10
N LEU A 38 14.13 -18.42 9.40
CA LEU A 38 14.71 -19.15 8.28
C LEU A 38 15.19 -20.54 8.69
N CYS A 39 15.84 -20.70 9.84
CA CYS A 39 16.26 -22.01 10.32
C CYS A 39 15.07 -22.96 10.52
N LEU A 40 14.04 -22.54 11.24
CA LEU A 40 12.81 -23.33 11.43
C LEU A 40 12.12 -23.64 10.09
N TYR A 41 12.10 -22.66 9.20
CA TYR A 41 11.44 -22.78 7.91
C TYR A 41 12.15 -23.79 6.99
N LEU A 42 13.48 -23.74 6.93
CA LEU A 42 14.27 -24.70 6.17
C LEU A 42 14.09 -26.12 6.72
N GLN A 43 13.99 -26.30 8.05
CA GLN A 43 13.65 -27.59 8.66
C GLN A 43 12.26 -28.07 8.22
N TYR A 44 11.27 -27.18 8.22
CA TYR A 44 9.93 -27.49 7.72
C TYR A 44 9.95 -27.91 6.25
N CYS A 45 10.66 -27.18 5.38
CA CYS A 45 10.79 -27.53 3.95
C CYS A 45 11.41 -28.92 3.77
N LEU A 46 12.46 -29.23 4.53
CA LEU A 46 13.08 -30.55 4.51
C LEU A 46 12.08 -31.65 4.89
N LEU A 47 11.25 -31.44 5.91
CA LEU A 47 10.21 -32.39 6.31
C LEU A 47 9.14 -32.59 5.22
N GLN A 48 8.63 -31.50 4.63
CA GLN A 48 7.64 -31.56 3.56
C GLN A 48 8.18 -32.27 2.32
N HIS A 49 9.41 -31.94 1.94
CA HIS A 49 10.11 -32.59 0.83
C HIS A 49 10.20 -34.11 1.02
N HIS A 50 10.54 -34.58 2.23
CA HIS A 50 10.57 -36.02 2.54
C HIS A 50 9.18 -36.69 2.51
N ALA A 51 8.11 -35.92 2.69
CA ALA A 51 6.73 -36.35 2.54
C ALA A 51 6.26 -36.34 1.06
N GLY A 52 7.08 -35.85 0.13
CA GLY A 52 6.72 -35.70 -1.28
C GLY A 52 5.86 -34.46 -1.55
N ILE A 53 5.75 -33.55 -0.57
CA ILE A 53 5.01 -32.30 -0.68
C ILE A 53 6.03 -31.23 -1.05
N THR A 54 5.85 -30.60 -2.20
CA THR A 54 6.73 -29.53 -2.72
C THR A 54 5.85 -28.36 -3.15
N PRO A 55 6.30 -27.10 -2.95
CA PRO A 55 5.57 -25.94 -3.41
C PRO A 55 5.38 -25.99 -4.94
N GLN A 56 4.23 -25.49 -5.41
CA GLN A 56 3.94 -25.41 -6.83
C GLN A 56 3.95 -23.96 -7.28
N PHE A 57 4.56 -23.70 -8.44
CA PHE A 57 4.64 -22.39 -9.04
C PHE A 57 4.07 -22.41 -10.45
N ASN A 58 3.23 -21.43 -10.77
CA ASN A 58 2.80 -21.21 -12.14
C ASN A 58 3.96 -20.68 -13.00
N PRO A 59 3.84 -20.68 -14.34
CA PRO A 59 4.92 -20.23 -15.23
C PRO A 59 5.36 -18.77 -15.03
N LEU A 60 4.47 -17.89 -14.57
CA LEU A 60 4.79 -16.50 -14.29
C LEU A 60 5.62 -16.39 -13.00
N GLN A 61 5.17 -17.03 -11.92
CA GLN A 61 5.88 -17.10 -10.63
C GLN A 61 7.25 -17.75 -10.77
N ARG A 62 7.36 -18.83 -11.55
CA ARG A 62 8.65 -19.47 -11.84
C ARG A 62 9.60 -18.50 -12.52
N ARG A 63 9.18 -17.91 -13.65
CA ARG A 63 10.01 -16.94 -14.38
C ARG A 63 10.41 -15.77 -13.48
N TRP A 64 9.51 -15.31 -12.61
CA TRP A 64 9.81 -14.24 -11.67
C TRP A 64 10.88 -14.64 -10.67
N ALA A 65 10.70 -15.75 -9.95
CA ALA A 65 11.65 -16.23 -8.97
C ALA A 65 13.03 -16.50 -9.60
N GLU A 66 13.07 -17.14 -10.76
CA GLU A 66 14.31 -17.51 -11.46
C GLU A 66 15.19 -16.33 -11.86
N SER A 67 14.61 -15.14 -12.00
CA SER A 67 15.34 -13.94 -12.42
C SER A 67 15.68 -13.00 -11.26
N CYS A 68 15.37 -13.40 -10.03
CA CYS A 68 15.88 -12.74 -8.82
C CYS A 68 17.30 -13.22 -8.49
N LEU A 69 18.12 -12.34 -7.89
CA LEU A 69 19.45 -12.70 -7.39
C LEU A 69 19.36 -13.77 -6.28
N GLU A 70 18.30 -13.70 -5.50
CA GLU A 70 17.93 -14.64 -4.45
C GLU A 70 17.85 -16.09 -4.94
N PHE A 71 17.47 -16.30 -6.21
CA PHE A 71 17.40 -17.64 -6.78
C PHE A 71 18.76 -18.27 -7.03
N GLN A 72 19.76 -17.48 -7.42
CA GLN A 72 21.12 -17.99 -7.59
C GLN A 72 21.66 -18.54 -6.26
N VAL A 73 21.41 -17.82 -5.16
CA VAL A 73 21.78 -18.25 -3.80
C VAL A 73 20.97 -19.47 -3.39
N ALA A 74 19.66 -19.49 -3.65
CA ALA A 74 18.79 -20.63 -3.35
C ALA A 74 19.21 -21.92 -4.09
N GLN A 75 19.65 -21.82 -5.35
CA GLN A 75 20.16 -22.97 -6.10
C GLN A 75 21.43 -23.57 -5.47
N GLU A 76 22.30 -22.74 -4.91
CA GLU A 76 23.50 -23.22 -4.21
C GLU A 76 23.16 -23.98 -2.92
N ILE A 77 22.13 -23.54 -2.19
CA ILE A 77 21.57 -24.25 -1.04
C ILE A 77 21.03 -25.60 -1.48
N GLY A 78 20.20 -25.62 -2.53
CA GLY A 78 19.65 -26.85 -3.10
C GLY A 78 20.75 -27.86 -3.47
N ARG A 79 21.84 -27.40 -4.08
CA ARG A 79 23.01 -28.26 -4.38
C ARG A 79 23.69 -28.79 -3.11
N HIS A 80 23.81 -27.99 -2.07
CA HIS A 80 24.35 -28.44 -0.78
C HIS A 80 23.48 -29.51 -0.13
N TRP A 81 22.16 -29.33 -0.18
CA TRP A 81 21.21 -30.31 0.33
C TRP A 81 21.25 -31.61 -0.46
N GLN A 82 21.24 -31.53 -1.80
CA GLN A 82 21.33 -32.70 -2.66
C GLN A 82 22.56 -33.57 -2.34
N ARG A 83 23.74 -32.94 -2.18
CA ARG A 83 24.99 -33.66 -1.85
C ARG A 83 24.92 -34.39 -0.51
N ARG A 84 24.24 -33.81 0.49
CA ARG A 84 24.15 -34.40 1.83
C ARG A 84 22.99 -35.41 1.94
N ALA A 85 21.92 -35.26 1.15
CA ALA A 85 20.65 -35.94 1.35
C ALA A 85 20.55 -37.22 0.50
N LEU A 86 21.44 -37.34 -0.51
CA LEU A 86 21.45 -38.45 -1.46
C LEU A 86 20.11 -38.62 -2.20
N GLN A 87 19.30 -37.57 -2.25
CA GLN A 87 18.04 -37.47 -2.98
C GLN A 87 18.04 -36.20 -3.82
N PRO A 88 17.41 -36.22 -5.02
CA PRO A 88 17.28 -35.02 -5.83
C PRO A 88 16.36 -34.02 -5.14
N VAL A 89 16.82 -32.76 -5.03
CA VAL A 89 15.98 -31.66 -4.57
C VAL A 89 15.02 -31.29 -5.71
N PRO A 90 13.70 -31.21 -5.47
CA PRO A 90 12.72 -30.81 -6.47
C PRO A 90 13.08 -29.43 -7.03
N PRO A 91 12.81 -29.18 -8.31
CA PRO A 91 13.15 -27.92 -8.96
C PRO A 91 12.46 -26.69 -8.34
N ASP A 92 11.42 -26.92 -7.53
CA ASP A 92 10.58 -25.86 -6.98
C ASP A 92 11.02 -25.43 -5.57
N GLU A 93 11.83 -26.24 -4.87
CA GLU A 93 12.39 -25.85 -3.58
C GLU A 93 13.29 -24.60 -3.67
N PRO A 94 14.20 -24.48 -4.67
CA PRO A 94 14.99 -23.26 -4.84
C PRO A 94 14.14 -22.04 -5.20
N LEU A 95 13.03 -22.20 -5.92
CA LEU A 95 12.11 -21.08 -6.23
C LEU A 95 11.50 -20.55 -4.94
N PHE A 96 11.12 -21.45 -4.05
CA PHE A 96 10.52 -21.07 -2.79
C PHE A 96 11.49 -20.41 -1.82
N MET A 97 12.72 -20.96 -1.72
CA MET A 97 13.78 -20.31 -0.97
C MET A 97 14.08 -18.90 -1.52
N ALA A 98 14.06 -18.73 -2.84
CA ALA A 98 14.23 -17.41 -3.46
C ALA A 98 13.10 -16.44 -3.08
N LEU A 99 11.85 -16.90 -3.05
CA LEU A 99 10.71 -16.12 -2.59
C LEU A 99 10.89 -15.66 -1.14
N LEU A 100 11.29 -16.56 -0.23
CA LEU A 100 11.52 -16.21 1.18
C LEU A 100 12.60 -15.14 1.34
N PHE A 101 13.74 -15.30 0.65
CA PHE A 101 14.81 -14.30 0.70
C PHE A 101 14.40 -12.96 0.08
N SER A 102 13.47 -12.99 -0.87
CA SER A 102 12.89 -11.78 -1.47
C SER A 102 11.93 -11.09 -0.50
N MET A 103 11.15 -11.86 0.27
CA MET A 103 10.22 -11.36 1.29
C MET A 103 10.94 -10.79 2.52
N LEU A 104 12.11 -11.32 2.89
CA LEU A 104 12.94 -10.81 3.98
C LEU A 104 13.82 -9.62 3.57
N ARG A 105 13.79 -9.23 2.29
CA ARG A 105 14.52 -8.06 1.80
C ARG A 105 13.80 -6.79 2.27
N VAL A 106 14.56 -5.89 2.88
CA VAL A 106 14.19 -4.47 2.97
C VAL A 106 14.74 -3.79 1.71
N PRO A 107 13.89 -3.31 0.80
CA PRO A 107 14.36 -2.61 -0.40
C PRO A 107 15.06 -1.31 -0.01
N ASP A 108 16.12 -0.95 -0.74
CA ASP A 108 16.88 0.27 -0.51
C ASP A 108 16.87 1.13 -1.79
N PRO A 109 16.10 2.23 -1.80
CA PRO A 109 15.99 3.08 -2.99
C PRO A 109 17.32 3.73 -3.41
N LEU A 110 18.36 3.76 -2.58
CA LEU A 110 19.66 4.33 -2.95
C LEU A 110 20.65 3.28 -3.45
N ARG A 111 20.58 2.06 -2.90
CA ARG A 111 21.57 1.01 -3.17
C ARG A 111 21.12 -0.03 -4.18
N ASP A 112 19.82 -0.21 -4.36
CA ASP A 112 19.27 -1.20 -5.26
C ASP A 112 19.47 -0.79 -6.72
N ALA A 113 20.37 -1.50 -7.40
CA ALA A 113 20.83 -1.16 -8.75
C ALA A 113 20.62 -2.28 -9.78
N HIS A 114 19.95 -3.38 -9.43
CA HIS A 114 19.69 -4.46 -10.38
C HIS A 114 18.76 -3.98 -11.49
N GLN A 115 18.78 -4.65 -12.65
CA GLN A 115 17.96 -4.23 -13.81
C GLN A 115 16.46 -4.13 -13.47
N ARG A 116 15.96 -5.05 -12.64
CA ARG A 116 14.58 -5.06 -12.14
C ARG A 116 14.26 -3.88 -11.24
N ASP A 117 15.18 -3.55 -10.34
CA ASP A 117 15.04 -2.40 -9.45
C ASP A 117 14.95 -1.12 -10.27
N ARG A 118 15.78 -1.00 -11.33
CA ARG A 118 15.71 0.12 -12.29
C ARG A 118 14.39 0.16 -13.05
N GLN A 119 13.89 -0.98 -13.52
CA GLN A 119 12.59 -1.06 -14.19
C GLN A 119 11.46 -0.62 -13.25
N LEU A 120 11.44 -1.16 -12.01
CA LEU A 120 10.44 -0.81 -11.01
C LEU A 120 10.42 0.69 -10.71
N ARG A 121 11.57 1.34 -10.58
CA ARG A 121 11.64 2.80 -10.42
C ARG A 121 11.04 3.55 -11.60
N GLN A 122 11.24 3.07 -12.84
CA GLN A 122 10.62 3.69 -14.02
C GLN A 122 9.10 3.52 -14.02
N SER A 123 8.60 2.34 -13.65
CA SER A 123 7.17 2.07 -13.52
C SER A 123 6.54 2.92 -12.42
N ILE A 124 7.24 3.14 -11.31
CA ILE A 124 6.81 4.04 -10.23
C ILE A 124 6.77 5.49 -10.69
N LYS A 125 7.78 5.97 -11.44
CA LYS A 125 7.72 7.32 -12.03
C LYS A 125 6.52 7.48 -12.96
N ARG A 126 6.18 6.47 -13.75
CA ARG A 126 4.96 6.49 -14.58
C ARG A 126 3.70 6.50 -13.72
N LEU A 127 3.64 5.69 -12.66
CA LEU A 127 2.54 5.66 -11.70
C LEU A 127 2.31 7.03 -11.05
N VAL A 128 3.38 7.67 -10.54
CA VAL A 128 3.31 9.00 -9.92
C VAL A 128 2.83 10.05 -10.93
N ASN A 129 3.36 10.02 -12.16
CA ASN A 129 2.91 10.93 -13.22
C ASN A 129 1.42 10.75 -13.55
N HIS A 130 0.96 9.50 -13.67
CA HIS A 130 -0.44 9.21 -13.96
C HIS A 130 -1.36 9.64 -12.81
N PHE A 131 -0.97 9.39 -11.56
CA PHE A 131 -1.70 9.86 -10.40
C PHE A 131 -1.81 11.39 -10.39
N ARG A 132 -0.71 12.08 -10.72
CA ARG A 132 -0.67 13.54 -10.79
C ARG A 132 -1.63 14.09 -11.84
N GLU A 133 -1.70 13.47 -13.01
CA GLU A 133 -2.61 13.84 -14.10
C GLU A 133 -4.07 13.62 -13.71
N LEU A 134 -4.41 12.45 -13.15
CA LEU A 134 -5.77 12.16 -12.69
C LEU A 134 -6.21 13.04 -11.51
N GLY A 135 -5.28 13.31 -10.59
CA GLY A 135 -5.52 14.09 -9.39
C GLY A 135 -5.49 15.60 -9.62
N ASN A 136 -4.86 16.05 -10.69
CA ASN A 136 -4.50 17.45 -10.94
C ASN A 136 -3.76 18.09 -9.74
N VAL A 137 -2.77 17.37 -9.22
CA VAL A 137 -1.99 17.77 -8.04
C VAL A 137 -0.54 18.04 -8.42
N ARG A 138 0.26 18.52 -7.46
CA ARG A 138 1.72 18.60 -7.58
C ARG A 138 2.34 18.00 -6.31
N PHE A 139 3.53 17.43 -6.46
CA PHE A 139 4.33 16.95 -5.35
C PHE A 139 5.58 17.81 -5.24
N TYR A 140 5.87 18.31 -4.04
CA TYR A 140 7.08 19.07 -3.78
C TYR A 140 8.31 18.16 -3.76
N ASP A 141 8.26 17.08 -2.98
CA ASP A 141 9.29 16.04 -2.92
C ASP A 141 8.88 14.79 -3.71
N GLU A 142 8.87 14.91 -5.04
CA GLU A 142 8.55 13.79 -5.93
C GLU A 142 9.57 12.64 -5.81
N GLN A 143 10.83 12.97 -5.51
CA GLN A 143 11.88 11.96 -5.36
C GLN A 143 11.65 11.12 -4.10
N GLY A 144 11.38 11.74 -2.95
CA GLY A 144 11.02 11.03 -1.73
C GLY A 144 9.75 10.19 -1.90
N LEU A 145 8.75 10.69 -2.64
CA LEU A 145 7.54 9.91 -2.96
C LEU A 145 7.89 8.66 -3.76
N CYS A 146 8.70 8.81 -4.81
CA CYS A 146 9.15 7.68 -5.62
C CYS A 146 9.92 6.65 -4.79
N ASP A 147 10.76 7.09 -3.87
CA ASP A 147 11.59 6.22 -3.01
C ASP A 147 10.74 5.48 -1.97
N GLN A 148 9.73 6.12 -1.40
CA GLN A 148 8.78 5.48 -0.49
C GLN A 148 7.90 4.46 -1.22
N LEU A 149 7.37 4.84 -2.39
CA LEU A 149 6.62 3.92 -3.25
C LEU A 149 7.48 2.74 -3.70
N TYR A 150 8.77 2.96 -3.97
CA TYR A 150 9.69 1.88 -4.30
C TYR A 150 9.85 0.89 -3.15
N THR A 151 10.06 1.39 -1.94
CA THR A 151 10.19 0.56 -0.74
C THR A 151 8.96 -0.31 -0.52
N HIS A 152 7.77 0.25 -0.70
CA HIS A 152 6.52 -0.48 -0.55
C HIS A 152 6.26 -1.46 -1.72
N LEU A 153 6.26 -0.97 -2.97
CA LEU A 153 5.87 -1.75 -4.15
C LEU A 153 6.85 -2.86 -4.49
N ALA A 154 8.15 -2.72 -4.17
CA ALA A 154 9.11 -3.80 -4.34
C ALA A 154 8.74 -5.03 -3.48
N GLN A 155 8.16 -4.82 -2.31
CA GLN A 155 7.66 -5.92 -1.47
C GLN A 155 6.25 -6.35 -1.88
N ALA A 156 5.35 -5.40 -2.17
CA ALA A 156 3.97 -5.67 -2.58
C ALA A 156 3.90 -6.53 -3.85
N LEU A 157 4.78 -6.28 -4.84
CA LEU A 157 4.84 -7.08 -6.06
C LEU A 157 5.10 -8.56 -5.78
N ASN A 158 6.03 -8.87 -4.85
CA ASN A 158 6.25 -10.25 -4.45
C ASN A 158 5.01 -10.82 -3.76
N ARG A 159 4.33 -10.06 -2.91
CA ARG A 159 3.13 -10.55 -2.25
C ARG A 159 1.99 -10.83 -3.23
N SER A 160 1.70 -9.89 -4.13
CA SER A 160 0.64 -10.04 -5.14
C SER A 160 0.92 -11.18 -6.12
N LEU A 161 2.15 -11.32 -6.60
CA LEU A 161 2.49 -12.37 -7.57
C LEU A 161 2.36 -13.79 -6.99
N PHE A 162 2.61 -13.94 -5.69
CA PHE A 162 2.56 -15.22 -4.99
C PHE A 162 1.29 -15.38 -4.13
N ALA A 163 0.30 -14.50 -4.30
CA ALA A 163 -0.97 -14.50 -3.57
C ALA A 163 -0.81 -14.54 -2.03
N ILE A 164 0.19 -13.81 -1.52
CA ILE A 164 0.44 -13.65 -0.09
C ILE A 164 -0.34 -12.43 0.37
N GLY A 165 -1.38 -12.65 1.18
CA GLY A 165 -2.14 -11.55 1.78
C GLY A 165 -1.34 -10.77 2.81
N ILE A 166 -1.71 -9.51 3.02
CA ILE A 166 -1.30 -8.73 4.19
C ILE A 166 -2.52 -8.50 5.07
N ASP A 167 -2.32 -8.62 6.37
CA ASP A 167 -3.29 -8.13 7.33
C ASP A 167 -3.14 -6.62 7.35
N ASN A 168 -4.08 -5.92 6.73
CA ASN A 168 -4.10 -4.48 6.83
C ASN A 168 -5.45 -3.99 7.30
N THR A 169 -5.45 -3.49 8.52
CA THR A 169 -6.53 -2.76 9.15
C THR A 169 -6.54 -1.31 8.69
N LEU A 170 -6.15 -1.00 7.44
CA LEU A 170 -6.44 0.30 6.81
C LEU A 170 -7.96 0.42 6.83
N PRO A 171 -8.56 1.11 7.80
CA PRO A 171 -9.96 0.84 8.12
C PRO A 171 -10.82 1.23 6.93
N GLU A 172 -12.01 0.63 6.82
CA GLU A 172 -13.09 1.14 5.95
C GLU A 172 -13.28 2.67 6.11
N GLU A 173 -12.93 3.18 7.29
CA GLU A 173 -12.86 4.61 7.61
C GLU A 173 -11.90 5.40 6.70
N PHE A 174 -10.71 4.90 6.35
CA PHE A 174 -9.80 5.63 5.45
C PHE A 174 -10.44 5.79 4.07
N ALA A 175 -11.03 4.72 3.53
CA ALA A 175 -11.74 4.79 2.25
C ALA A 175 -12.96 5.72 2.31
N ARG A 176 -13.66 5.77 3.45
CA ARG A 176 -14.79 6.68 3.68
C ARG A 176 -14.34 8.15 3.80
N LEU A 177 -13.22 8.42 4.46
CA LEU A 177 -12.70 9.76 4.69
C LEU A 177 -12.04 10.35 3.45
N TYR A 178 -11.40 9.51 2.61
CA TYR A 178 -10.61 9.90 1.44
C TYR A 178 -11.01 9.14 0.16
N PRO A 179 -12.30 9.15 -0.24
CA PRO A 179 -12.79 8.30 -1.31
C PRO A 179 -12.19 8.66 -2.68
N ARG A 180 -12.01 9.95 -2.98
CA ARG A 180 -11.34 10.38 -4.21
C ARG A 180 -9.89 9.93 -4.27
N LEU A 181 -9.16 9.96 -3.15
CA LEU A 181 -7.76 9.54 -3.08
C LEU A 181 -7.62 8.05 -3.37
N VAL A 182 -8.45 7.22 -2.76
CA VAL A 182 -8.47 5.78 -3.00
C VAL A 182 -8.82 5.48 -4.46
N ARG A 183 -9.88 6.09 -5.00
CA ARG A 183 -10.27 5.88 -6.41
C ARG A 183 -9.19 6.32 -7.39
N THR A 184 -8.60 7.49 -7.18
CA THR A 184 -7.53 8.03 -8.03
C THR A 184 -6.29 7.14 -7.99
N THR A 185 -5.95 6.63 -6.80
CA THR A 185 -4.85 5.68 -6.62
C THR A 185 -5.10 4.39 -7.40
N ARG A 186 -6.28 3.78 -7.25
CA ARG A 186 -6.65 2.55 -7.99
C ARG A 186 -6.59 2.77 -9.50
N ALA A 187 -7.12 3.89 -9.99
CA ALA A 187 -7.07 4.24 -11.40
C ALA A 187 -5.62 4.38 -11.91
N ALA A 188 -4.74 5.03 -11.14
CA ALA A 188 -3.33 5.17 -11.51
C ALA A 188 -2.55 3.85 -11.47
N LEU A 189 -2.92 2.93 -10.57
CA LEU A 189 -2.31 1.62 -10.44
C LEU A 189 -2.64 0.67 -11.60
N ALA A 190 -3.74 0.90 -12.34
CA ALA A 190 -4.15 -0.01 -13.42
C ALA A 190 -3.05 -0.25 -14.47
N GLY A 191 -2.29 0.79 -14.84
CA GLY A 191 -1.16 0.66 -15.77
C GLY A 191 0.00 -0.14 -15.17
N PHE A 192 0.26 0.03 -13.87
CA PHE A 192 1.29 -0.70 -13.14
C PHE A 192 0.93 -2.20 -13.01
N GLU A 193 -0.30 -2.50 -12.60
CA GLU A 193 -0.83 -3.87 -12.52
C GLU A 193 -0.73 -4.59 -13.87
N SER A 194 -1.13 -3.92 -14.95
CA SER A 194 -1.02 -4.45 -16.30
C SER A 194 0.44 -4.73 -16.72
N GLU A 195 1.38 -3.84 -16.38
CA GLU A 195 2.80 -4.02 -16.70
C GLU A 195 3.40 -5.27 -16.04
N TYR A 196 2.99 -5.57 -14.80
CA TYR A 196 3.52 -6.70 -14.03
C TYR A 196 2.67 -7.98 -14.12
N GLY A 197 1.47 -7.90 -14.72
CA GLY A 197 0.54 -9.02 -14.79
C GLY A 197 0.04 -9.46 -13.41
N VAL A 198 -0.18 -8.50 -12.51
CA VAL A 198 -0.64 -8.72 -11.14
C VAL A 198 -1.91 -7.93 -10.87
N HIS A 199 -2.63 -8.32 -9.82
CA HIS A 199 -3.67 -7.50 -9.22
C HIS A 199 -3.26 -7.20 -7.78
N LEU A 200 -3.12 -5.93 -7.43
CA LEU A 200 -2.90 -5.47 -6.07
C LEU A 200 -4.21 -5.60 -5.31
N SER A 201 -4.16 -6.15 -4.09
CA SER A 201 -5.34 -6.22 -3.25
C SER A 201 -5.79 -4.83 -2.81
N ASP A 202 -6.98 -4.75 -2.21
CA ASP A 202 -7.51 -3.52 -1.65
C ASP A 202 -6.60 -2.96 -0.54
N GLU A 203 -5.96 -3.84 0.23
CA GLU A 203 -5.01 -3.50 1.28
C GLU A 203 -3.72 -2.88 0.73
N GLU A 204 -3.14 -3.47 -0.33
CA GLU A 204 -1.94 -2.94 -0.98
C GLU A 204 -2.24 -1.61 -1.67
N SER A 205 -3.36 -1.55 -2.42
CA SER A 205 -3.82 -0.31 -3.06
C SER A 205 -4.10 0.79 -2.03
N GLY A 206 -4.64 0.43 -0.86
CA GLY A 206 -4.87 1.34 0.24
C GLY A 206 -3.57 1.89 0.84
N LEU A 207 -2.52 1.07 0.97
CA LEU A 207 -1.21 1.54 1.44
C LEU A 207 -0.58 2.52 0.46
N VAL A 208 -0.68 2.24 -0.84
CA VAL A 208 -0.26 3.20 -1.88
C VAL A 208 -1.02 4.51 -1.75
N ALA A 209 -2.33 4.45 -1.48
CA ALA A 209 -3.16 5.65 -1.29
C ALA A 209 -2.73 6.45 -0.06
N VAL A 210 -2.38 5.78 1.05
CA VAL A 210 -1.80 6.44 2.23
C VAL A 210 -0.46 7.11 1.92
N ILE A 211 0.41 6.48 1.14
CA ILE A 211 1.69 7.08 0.74
C ILE A 211 1.44 8.33 -0.10
N PHE A 212 0.56 8.28 -1.10
CA PHE A 212 0.19 9.48 -1.87
C PHE A 212 -0.41 10.57 -0.97
N GLY A 213 -1.34 10.20 -0.09
CA GLY A 213 -1.96 11.13 0.85
C GLY A 213 -0.94 11.82 1.74
N ALA A 214 0.01 11.07 2.31
CA ALA A 214 1.07 11.63 3.15
C ALA A 214 1.91 12.68 2.41
N TRP A 215 2.24 12.47 1.13
CA TRP A 215 3.00 13.43 0.33
C TRP A 215 2.18 14.64 -0.14
N LEU A 216 0.88 14.48 -0.34
CA LEU A 216 -0.01 15.61 -0.59
C LEU A 216 -0.14 16.53 0.64
N MET A 217 0.11 16.01 1.84
CA MET A 217 0.01 16.74 3.10
C MET A 217 1.32 17.39 3.56
N GLN A 218 2.46 17.16 2.88
CA GLN A 218 3.76 17.71 3.30
C GLN A 218 3.89 19.22 3.08
N GLU A 219 3.18 19.80 2.11
CA GLU A 219 3.08 21.25 1.94
C GLU A 219 1.65 21.73 2.14
N ASN A 220 1.36 22.18 3.36
CA ASN A 220 0.52 23.33 3.64
C ASN A 220 0.66 23.64 5.13
N ASP A 221 0.78 24.92 5.49
CA ASP A 221 0.25 25.38 6.77
C ASP A 221 -1.17 24.81 6.87
N LEU A 222 -1.33 23.80 7.73
CA LEU A 222 -2.54 23.02 8.01
C LEU A 222 -3.63 23.93 8.57
N HIS A 223 -4.08 24.92 7.81
CA HIS A 223 -5.40 25.46 7.96
C HIS A 223 -6.32 24.43 7.31
N GLU A 224 -6.57 23.32 8.03
CA GLU A 224 -7.71 22.46 7.72
C GLU A 224 -8.92 23.37 7.64
N LYS A 225 -9.37 23.66 6.41
CA LYS A 225 -10.52 24.53 6.19
C LYS A 225 -11.72 23.83 6.80
N GLN A 226 -12.17 24.37 7.93
CA GLN A 226 -13.28 23.80 8.65
C GLN A 226 -14.56 24.04 7.85
N ILE A 227 -15.18 22.96 7.39
CA ILE A 227 -16.49 22.98 6.76
C ILE A 227 -17.52 22.66 7.84
N ILE A 228 -18.58 23.45 7.93
CA ILE A 228 -19.74 23.14 8.76
C ILE A 228 -20.82 22.51 7.89
N LEU A 229 -21.19 21.27 8.20
CA LEU A 229 -22.37 20.63 7.63
C LEU A 229 -23.53 20.78 8.61
N LEU A 230 -24.59 21.47 8.20
CA LEU A 230 -25.76 21.63 9.04
C LEU A 230 -26.59 20.34 9.06
N THR A 231 -26.96 19.90 10.26
CA THR A 231 -27.74 18.67 10.48
C THR A 231 -29.14 18.96 11.01
N GLY A 232 -30.07 18.06 10.75
CA GLY A 232 -31.48 18.18 11.03
C GLY A 232 -32.11 16.81 11.21
N ASN A 233 -33.00 16.44 10.30
CA ASN A 233 -33.89 15.28 10.46
C ASN A 233 -33.64 14.18 9.42
N ASP A 234 -32.67 14.37 8.51
CA ASP A 234 -32.40 13.51 7.36
C ASP A 234 -30.91 13.14 7.31
N SER A 235 -30.54 12.13 8.11
CA SER A 235 -29.16 11.67 8.25
C SER A 235 -28.60 11.01 6.98
N GLU A 236 -29.46 10.46 6.13
CA GLU A 236 -29.05 9.85 4.87
C GLU A 236 -28.60 10.92 3.87
N ARG A 237 -29.40 11.99 3.72
CA ARG A 237 -29.03 13.15 2.89
C ARG A 237 -27.77 13.84 3.40
N GLU A 238 -27.63 14.00 4.71
CA GLU A 238 -26.42 14.56 5.33
C GLU A 238 -25.18 13.74 4.98
N ALA A 239 -25.27 12.41 5.10
CA ALA A 239 -24.17 11.51 4.74
C ALA A 239 -23.84 11.56 3.24
N GLN A 240 -24.85 11.63 2.36
CA GLN A 240 -24.66 11.76 0.92
C GLN A 240 -23.95 13.07 0.54
N ILE A 241 -24.33 14.18 1.16
CA ILE A 241 -23.69 15.48 0.94
C ILE A 241 -22.26 15.45 1.47
N GLU A 242 -22.02 14.88 2.65
CA GLU A 242 -20.67 14.72 3.18
C GLU A 242 -19.78 13.92 2.23
N GLN A 243 -20.28 12.79 1.70
CA GLN A 243 -19.57 11.99 0.73
C GLN A 243 -19.25 12.80 -0.54
N GLN A 244 -20.22 13.56 -1.07
CA GLN A 244 -19.98 14.44 -2.22
C GLN A 244 -18.90 15.48 -1.94
N LEU A 245 -18.87 16.08 -0.74
CA LEU A 245 -17.83 17.03 -0.35
C LEU A 245 -16.45 16.38 -0.32
N ARG A 246 -16.33 15.19 0.30
CA ARG A 246 -15.07 14.42 0.34
C ARG A 246 -14.61 13.99 -1.05
N GLU A 247 -15.51 13.85 -2.00
CA GLU A 247 -15.20 13.57 -3.40
C GLU A 247 -14.67 14.80 -4.17
N LEU A 248 -14.75 16.01 -3.62
CA LEU A 248 -14.29 17.21 -4.32
C LEU A 248 -12.78 17.41 -4.26
N THR A 249 -12.07 16.77 -3.34
CA THR A 249 -10.65 16.98 -3.08
C THR A 249 -9.92 15.66 -2.79
N LEU A 250 -8.61 15.66 -2.97
CA LEU A 250 -7.72 14.58 -2.54
C LEU A 250 -7.17 14.79 -1.12
N LEU A 251 -7.37 15.98 -0.56
CA LEU A 251 -6.87 16.39 0.75
C LEU A 251 -7.88 16.11 1.87
N PRO A 252 -7.43 16.00 3.13
CA PRO A 252 -8.33 15.89 4.27
C PRO A 252 -9.29 17.08 4.37
N LEU A 253 -10.55 16.77 4.67
CA LEU A 253 -11.57 17.76 5.01
C LEU A 253 -11.97 17.62 6.47
N ASN A 254 -11.89 18.72 7.20
CA ASN A 254 -12.42 18.84 8.55
C ASN A 254 -13.90 19.27 8.49
N ILE A 255 -14.78 18.29 8.41
CA ILE A 255 -16.23 18.51 8.36
C ILE A 255 -16.79 18.37 9.77
N LYS A 256 -17.30 19.46 10.35
CA LYS A 256 -18.00 19.45 11.64
C LYS A 256 -19.50 19.49 11.42
N HIS A 257 -20.21 18.57 12.07
CA HIS A 257 -21.66 18.53 12.07
C HIS A 257 -22.21 19.49 13.13
N MET A 258 -23.25 20.24 12.77
CA MET A 258 -23.90 21.17 13.69
C MET A 258 -25.38 21.25 13.39
N SER A 259 -26.23 21.07 14.40
CA SER A 259 -27.67 21.14 14.16
C SER A 259 -28.09 22.54 13.69
N VAL A 260 -29.08 22.61 12.80
CA VAL A 260 -29.68 23.88 12.35
C VAL A 260 -30.15 24.71 13.55
N LYS A 261 -30.71 24.07 14.57
CA LYS A 261 -31.16 24.74 15.81
C LYS A 261 -30.01 25.41 16.55
N ALA A 262 -28.88 24.73 16.71
CA ALA A 262 -27.70 25.30 17.35
C ALA A 262 -27.14 26.47 16.52
N PHE A 263 -27.04 26.28 15.21
CA PHE A 263 -26.55 27.31 14.29
C PHE A 263 -27.39 28.60 14.34
N LEU A 264 -28.72 28.50 14.39
CA LEU A 264 -29.60 29.66 14.52
C LEU A 264 -29.46 30.41 15.86
N GLN A 265 -29.01 29.73 16.91
CA GLN A 265 -28.82 30.32 18.24
C GLN A 265 -27.43 30.95 18.41
N THR A 266 -26.39 30.27 17.94
CA THR A 266 -24.99 30.64 18.22
C THR A 266 -24.24 31.18 17.01
N GLY A 267 -24.81 31.07 15.80
CA GLY A 267 -24.15 31.43 14.55
C GLY A 267 -23.02 30.49 14.16
N ALA A 268 -22.24 30.88 13.15
CA ALA A 268 -21.10 30.10 12.69
C ALA A 268 -19.93 30.12 13.70
N PRO A 269 -19.27 28.98 13.95
CA PRO A 269 -18.09 28.93 14.78
C PRO A 269 -16.93 29.68 14.11
N ARG A 270 -16.06 30.26 14.94
CA ARG A 270 -14.85 30.95 14.46
C ARG A 270 -13.97 29.98 13.68
N GLY A 271 -13.46 30.42 12.53
CA GLY A 271 -12.61 29.61 11.65
C GLY A 271 -13.36 28.73 10.66
N ALA A 272 -14.71 28.77 10.62
CA ALA A 272 -15.46 28.12 9.55
C ALA A 272 -15.14 28.78 8.20
N ALA A 273 -14.61 28.00 7.26
CA ALA A 273 -14.32 28.45 5.91
C ALA A 273 -15.58 28.41 5.02
N LEU A 274 -16.50 27.48 5.31
CA LEU A 274 -17.67 27.20 4.49
C LEU A 274 -18.80 26.61 5.35
N ILE A 275 -20.04 26.98 5.06
CA ILE A 275 -21.23 26.37 5.66
C ILE A 275 -22.07 25.73 4.55
N ILE A 276 -22.40 24.46 4.72
CA ILE A 276 -23.28 23.71 3.84
C ILE A 276 -24.61 23.51 4.57
N ALA A 277 -25.69 23.98 3.96
CA ALA A 277 -27.04 23.86 4.48
C ALA A 277 -27.87 22.89 3.60
N PRO A 278 -28.09 21.65 4.06
CA PRO A 278 -29.00 20.70 3.42
C PRO A 278 -30.49 21.01 3.64
N TYR A 279 -30.86 22.17 4.18
CA TYR A 279 -32.24 22.43 4.57
C TYR A 279 -32.58 23.89 4.32
N THR A 280 -33.81 24.15 3.88
CA THR A 280 -34.25 25.53 3.67
C THR A 280 -34.37 26.18 5.03
N MET A 281 -33.66 27.28 5.24
CA MET A 281 -33.61 27.95 6.53
C MET A 281 -33.58 29.47 6.34
N PRO A 282 -34.08 30.25 7.31
CA PRO A 282 -33.98 31.70 7.26
C PRO A 282 -32.49 32.09 7.26
N LEU A 283 -32.11 32.96 6.30
CA LEU A 283 -30.73 33.40 6.12
C LEU A 283 -30.23 34.10 7.40
N PRO A 284 -29.13 33.62 8.02
CA PRO A 284 -28.51 34.35 9.11
C PRO A 284 -27.95 35.68 8.60
N LEU A 285 -27.96 36.72 9.44
CA LEU A 285 -27.65 38.09 9.04
C LEU A 285 -26.19 38.32 8.62
N PHE A 286 -25.20 37.51 9.05
CA PHE A 286 -23.82 37.53 8.52
C PHE A 286 -23.07 36.24 8.89
N SER A 287 -22.32 35.63 7.96
CA SER A 287 -21.32 34.56 8.20
C SER A 287 -20.65 34.05 6.90
N PRO A 288 -19.58 33.22 6.96
CA PRO A 288 -18.85 32.65 5.81
C PRO A 288 -19.74 32.09 4.69
N PRO A 289 -19.21 31.86 3.47
CA PRO A 289 -19.99 31.44 2.32
C PRO A 289 -20.99 30.35 2.68
N LEU A 290 -22.28 30.63 2.49
CA LEU A 290 -23.37 29.70 2.78
C LEU A 290 -23.84 29.10 1.45
N ILE A 291 -23.71 27.78 1.32
CA ILE A 291 -24.20 27.07 0.14
C ILE A 291 -25.40 26.23 0.55
N TYR A 292 -26.53 26.58 -0.04
CA TYR A 292 -27.77 25.83 0.05
C TYR A 292 -27.77 24.65 -0.91
N THR A 293 -28.14 23.45 -0.47
CA THR A 293 -28.25 22.28 -1.35
C THR A 293 -29.50 21.45 -1.05
N ASP A 294 -30.28 21.15 -2.10
CA ASP A 294 -31.57 20.47 -2.01
C ASP A 294 -31.51 18.94 -1.96
N LEU A 295 -30.47 18.31 -2.52
CA LEU A 295 -30.29 16.84 -2.52
C LEU A 295 -28.87 16.49 -2.93
N THR A 296 -28.40 17.12 -4.01
CA THR A 296 -27.05 16.93 -4.56
C THR A 296 -26.41 18.28 -4.81
N LEU A 297 -25.12 18.41 -4.50
CA LEU A 297 -24.34 19.58 -4.90
C LEU A 297 -24.32 19.67 -6.42
N THR A 298 -24.84 20.78 -6.95
CA THR A 298 -24.82 21.04 -8.40
C THR A 298 -23.38 21.21 -8.90
N THR A 299 -23.13 20.98 -10.19
CA THR A 299 -21.78 21.12 -10.78
C THR A 299 -21.16 22.49 -10.50
N HIS A 300 -21.96 23.55 -10.57
CA HIS A 300 -21.51 24.90 -10.24
C HIS A 300 -21.09 25.04 -8.76
N GLN A 301 -21.89 24.50 -7.83
CA GLN A 301 -21.54 24.51 -6.40
C GLN A 301 -20.28 23.70 -6.12
N GLN A 302 -20.14 22.53 -6.74
CA GLN A 302 -18.95 21.69 -6.61
C GLN A 302 -17.68 22.44 -7.07
N GLU A 303 -17.76 23.15 -8.20
CA GLU A 303 -16.64 23.94 -8.71
C GLU A 303 -16.27 25.11 -7.79
N GLN A 304 -17.29 25.82 -7.25
CA GLN A 304 -17.08 26.89 -6.28
C GLN A 304 -16.45 26.39 -4.98
N ILE A 305 -16.96 25.27 -4.43
CA ILE A 305 -16.42 24.65 -3.22
C ILE A 305 -14.99 24.21 -3.46
N ARG A 306 -14.70 23.56 -4.59
CA ARG A 306 -13.33 23.15 -4.93
C ARG A 306 -12.38 24.35 -4.97
N LYS A 307 -12.76 25.44 -5.64
CA LYS A 307 -11.96 26.69 -5.67
C LYS A 307 -11.71 27.23 -4.26
N MET A 308 -12.73 27.24 -3.39
CA MET A 308 -12.58 27.70 -2.00
C MET A 308 -11.70 26.78 -1.15
N LEU A 309 -11.72 25.47 -1.40
CA LEU A 309 -10.89 24.51 -0.69
C LEU A 309 -9.43 24.56 -1.15
N GLU A 310 -9.20 24.77 -2.45
CA GLU A 310 -7.87 24.78 -3.08
C GLU A 310 -7.21 26.17 -3.09
N SER A 311 -7.94 27.27 -2.87
CA SER A 311 -7.35 28.62 -2.81
C SER A 311 -6.62 28.87 -1.48
N ALA A 312 -5.30 29.01 -1.50
CA ALA A 312 -4.48 29.35 -0.32
C ALA A 312 -4.99 30.58 0.44
#